data_AF-A0A6L7YLR8-F1
#
_entry.id   AF-A0A6L7YLR8-F1
#
_cell.length_a   1.000
_cell.length_b   1.000
_cell.length_c   1.000
_cell.angle_alpha   90.00
_cell.angle_beta   90.00
_cell.angle_gamma   90.00
#
_symmetry.space_group_name_H-M   'P 1'
#
loop_
_entity.id
_entity.type
_entity.pdbx_description
1 polymer ?
#
loop_
_entity_poly.entity_id
_entity_poly.type
_entity_poly.pdbx_seq_one_letter_code
_entity_poly.pdbx_strand_id
1 'polypeptide(L)'
;MPQQPIIVPGRAISVRARAARRYKQRIHNIAKPLFPVPLTSRTIRVQVAYFYTTGHVVDLDNLLKCVLDGLTGAAYEDDSQVEEIWIRRYNILEDHRIPTIEEALYRYIAQREPFVSIEVSESEDLQQ
;
A
#
# COMPACT_ATOMS: atom_id res chain seq x y z
N MET A 1 -13.59 5.18 -10.93
CA MET A 1 -12.90 6.42 -10.50
C MET A 1 -11.68 5.98 -9.71
N PRO A 2 -10.44 6.45 -10.01
CA PRO A 2 -9.32 6.09 -9.16
C PRO A 2 -9.51 6.76 -7.81
N GLN A 3 -9.62 5.94 -6.75
CA GLN A 3 -9.49 6.44 -5.39
C GLN A 3 -8.02 6.81 -5.19
N GLN A 4 -7.76 7.99 -4.62
CA GLN A 4 -6.41 8.47 -4.34
C GLN A 4 -5.60 7.38 -3.59
N PRO A 5 -4.30 7.18 -3.91
CA PRO A 5 -3.50 6.18 -3.22
C PRO A 5 -3.42 6.46 -1.72
N ILE A 6 -3.48 5.40 -0.92
CA ILE A 6 -3.22 5.45 0.52
C ILE A 6 -1.70 5.59 0.70
N ILE A 7 -1.27 6.75 1.21
CA ILE A 7 0.15 6.98 1.49
C ILE A 7 0.44 6.78 2.97
N VAL A 8 1.38 5.88 3.26
CA VAL A 8 1.83 5.56 4.62
C VAL A 8 3.26 6.08 4.80
N PRO A 9 3.46 7.21 5.50
CA PRO A 9 4.80 7.80 5.65
C PRO A 9 5.74 6.95 6.50
N GLY A 10 7.03 7.03 6.19
CA GLY A 10 8.11 6.36 6.90
C GLY A 10 8.39 4.95 6.40
N ARG A 11 9.36 4.30 7.05
CA ARG A 11 9.83 2.97 6.67
C ARG A 11 8.73 1.91 6.84
N ALA A 12 8.72 0.97 5.91
CA ALA A 12 7.95 -0.25 6.02
C ALA A 12 8.43 -1.10 7.22
N ILE A 13 7.48 -1.75 7.90
CA ILE A 13 7.75 -2.55 9.09
C ILE A 13 7.37 -4.01 8.82
N SER A 14 8.29 -4.93 9.13
CA SER A 14 8.02 -6.38 9.02
C SER A 14 6.87 -6.77 9.95
N VAL A 15 5.99 -7.66 9.47
CA VAL A 15 4.94 -8.27 10.29
C VAL A 15 5.48 -8.98 11.54
N ARG A 16 6.74 -9.42 11.52
CA ARG A 16 7.40 -10.09 12.66
C ARG A 16 7.96 -9.11 13.69
N ALA A 17 8.01 -7.81 13.39
CA ALA A 17 8.56 -6.81 14.28
C ALA A 17 7.57 -6.45 15.41
N ARG A 18 8.09 -6.08 16.59
CA ARG A 18 7.28 -5.60 17.72
C ARG A 18 6.38 -4.40 17.36
N ALA A 19 6.82 -3.58 16.40
CA ALA A 19 6.10 -2.40 15.94
C ALA A 19 4.98 -2.72 14.92
N ALA A 20 4.84 -3.97 14.45
CA ALA A 20 3.89 -4.36 13.41
C ALA A 20 2.46 -3.94 13.74
N ARG A 21 2.00 -4.17 14.98
CA ARG A 21 0.64 -3.78 15.40
C ARG A 21 0.37 -2.29 15.20
N ARG A 22 1.31 -1.42 15.59
CA ARG A 22 1.16 0.04 15.40
C ARG A 22 1.21 0.44 13.93
N TYR A 23 2.05 -0.23 13.14
CA TYR A 23 2.15 -0.01 11.71
C TYR A 23 0.84 -0.37 10.99
N LYS A 24 0.24 -1.52 11.31
CA LYS A 24 -1.07 -1.94 10.80
C LYS A 24 -2.18 -0.98 11.18
N GLN A 25 -2.22 -0.53 12.44
CA GLN A 25 -3.21 0.47 12.88
C GLN A 25 -3.06 1.79 12.13
N ARG A 26 -1.82 2.19 11.80
CA ARG A 26 -1.58 3.41 11.02
C ARG A 26 -2.12 3.27 9.59
N ILE A 27 -1.89 2.13 8.93
CA ILE A 27 -2.48 1.83 7.62
C ILE A 27 -4.01 1.94 7.71
N HIS A 28 -4.61 1.26 8.69
CA HIS A 28 -6.05 1.27 8.90
C HIS A 28 -6.61 2.69 9.07
N ASN A 29 -5.99 3.50 9.94
CA ASN A 29 -6.46 4.86 10.24
C ASN A 29 -6.35 5.80 9.03
N ILE A 30 -5.36 5.61 8.15
CA ILE A 30 -5.21 6.41 6.93
C ILE A 30 -6.21 5.94 5.87
N ALA A 31 -6.42 4.63 5.75
CA ALA A 31 -7.33 4.05 4.76
C ALA A 31 -8.80 4.33 5.11
N LYS A 32 -9.23 4.15 6.36
CA LYS A 32 -10.64 4.24 6.76
C LYS A 32 -11.39 5.49 6.27
N PRO A 33 -10.86 6.73 6.37
CA PRO A 33 -11.58 7.92 5.86
C PRO A 33 -11.66 7.98 4.33
N LEU A 34 -10.77 7.28 3.60
CA LEU A 34 -10.80 7.20 2.13
C LEU A 34 -11.85 6.21 1.64
N PHE A 35 -12.26 5.26 2.50
CA PHE A 35 -13.30 4.26 2.25
C PHE A 35 -14.43 4.41 3.27
N PRO A 36 -15.34 5.40 3.10
CA PRO A 36 -16.47 5.59 4.02
C PRO A 36 -17.30 4.32 4.21
N VAL A 37 -17.41 3.52 3.14
CA VAL A 37 -17.93 2.17 3.15
C VAL A 37 -16.84 1.25 2.58
N PRO A 38 -16.48 0.15 3.26
CA PRO A 38 -15.58 -0.85 2.70
C PRO A 38 -16.10 -1.42 1.38
N LEU A 39 -15.20 -1.77 0.47
CA LEU A 39 -15.54 -2.45 -0.76
C LEU A 39 -16.09 -3.85 -0.45
N THR A 40 -17.23 -4.17 -1.05
CA THR A 40 -17.92 -5.47 -0.87
C THR A 40 -17.75 -6.40 -2.07
N SER A 41 -17.08 -5.95 -3.14
CA SER A 41 -16.76 -6.83 -4.28
C SER A 41 -15.91 -8.02 -3.82
N ARG A 42 -16.11 -9.17 -4.47
CA ARG A 42 -15.33 -10.39 -4.22
C ARG A 42 -13.99 -10.40 -4.94
N THR A 43 -13.77 -9.46 -5.84
CA THR A 43 -12.57 -9.37 -6.68
C THR A 43 -11.93 -8.01 -6.45
N ILE A 44 -11.07 -7.94 -5.44
CA ILE A 44 -10.30 -6.74 -5.11
C ILE A 44 -8.86 -6.91 -5.58
N ARG A 45 -8.34 -5.86 -6.22
CA ARG A 45 -6.93 -5.71 -6.57
C ARG A 45 -6.26 -4.78 -5.56
N VAL A 46 -5.09 -5.20 -5.06
CA VAL A 46 -4.23 -4.39 -4.19
C VAL A 46 -2.87 -4.19 -4.87
N GLN A 47 -2.47 -2.95 -5.08
CA GLN A 47 -1.14 -2.61 -5.59
C GLN A 47 -0.35 -1.88 -4.51
N VAL A 48 0.86 -2.36 -4.24
CA VAL A 48 1.75 -1.84 -3.18
C VAL A 48 3.09 -1.43 -3.79
N ALA A 49 3.49 -0.20 -3.56
CA ALA A 49 4.81 0.30 -3.91
C ALA A 49 5.53 0.81 -2.66
N TYR A 50 6.66 0.18 -2.31
CA TYR A 50 7.52 0.65 -1.24
C TYR A 50 8.68 1.49 -1.77
N PHE A 51 8.69 2.76 -1.41
CA PHE A 51 9.77 3.69 -1.72
C PHE A 51 10.70 3.78 -0.51
N TYR A 52 11.93 3.30 -0.66
CA TYR A 52 12.93 3.26 0.41
C TYR A 52 14.16 4.08 0.04
N THR A 53 15.02 4.36 1.02
CA THR A 53 16.30 5.05 0.79
C THR A 53 17.47 4.09 0.95
N THR A 54 18.07 4.02 2.14
CA THR A 54 19.21 3.14 2.44
C THR A 54 18.94 2.24 3.63
N GLY A 55 19.77 1.21 3.78
CA GLY A 55 19.74 0.29 4.91
C GLY A 55 18.91 -0.97 4.65
N HIS A 56 18.59 -1.68 5.74
CA HIS A 56 17.85 -2.94 5.66
C HIS A 56 16.43 -2.71 5.13
N VAL A 57 16.15 -3.29 3.97
CA VAL A 57 14.83 -3.25 3.34
C VAL A 57 14.03 -4.46 3.80
N VAL A 58 12.80 -4.23 4.27
CA VAL A 58 11.91 -5.33 4.65
C VAL A 58 11.59 -6.21 3.44
N ASP A 59 11.41 -7.50 3.70
CA ASP A 59 10.92 -8.43 2.68
C ASP A 59 9.51 -8.02 2.22
N LEU A 60 9.24 -8.19 0.92
CA LEU A 60 7.97 -7.75 0.33
C LEU A 60 6.78 -8.54 0.89
N ASP A 61 6.93 -9.83 1.17
CA ASP A 61 5.90 -10.66 1.81
C ASP A 61 5.56 -10.17 3.23
N ASN A 62 6.58 -9.81 4.02
CA ASN A 62 6.43 -9.26 5.36
C ASN A 62 5.74 -7.89 5.34
N LEU A 63 6.03 -7.04 4.35
CA LEU A 63 5.31 -5.78 4.15
C LEU A 63 3.88 -6.04 3.69
N LEU A 64 3.70 -6.87 2.67
CA LEU A 64 2.39 -7.19 2.10
C LEU A 64 1.43 -7.67 3.19
N LYS A 65 1.87 -8.58 4.06
CA LYS A 65 1.05 -9.05 5.17
C LYS A 65 0.62 -7.93 6.12
N CYS A 66 1.52 -7.00 6.44
CA CYS A 66 1.16 -5.81 7.23
C CYS A 66 0.14 -4.91 6.52
N VAL A 67 0.27 -4.75 5.19
CA VAL A 67 -0.65 -3.96 4.39
C VAL A 67 -2.03 -4.59 4.38
N LEU A 68 -2.15 -5.87 4.02
CA LEU A 68 -3.43 -6.57 3.95
C LEU A 68 -4.16 -6.56 5.31
N ASP A 69 -3.48 -6.97 6.38
CA ASP A 69 -4.04 -6.93 7.74
C ASP A 69 -4.47 -5.50 8.17
N GLY A 70 -3.78 -4.46 7.66
CA GLY A 70 -4.08 -3.07 7.98
C GLY A 70 -5.26 -2.52 7.19
N LEU A 71 -5.52 -3.04 6.00
CA LEU A 71 -6.65 -2.65 5.15
C LEU A 71 -7.95 -3.37 5.52
N THR A 72 -7.88 -4.56 6.11
CA THR A 72 -9.05 -5.32 6.57
C THR A 72 -9.91 -4.49 7.54
N GLY A 73 -11.21 -4.43 7.27
CA GLY A 73 -12.20 -3.59 7.97
C GLY A 73 -12.09 -2.09 7.68
N ALA A 74 -11.07 -1.65 6.94
CA ALA A 74 -10.92 -0.27 6.47
C ALA A 74 -11.33 -0.13 5.01
N ALA A 75 -10.57 -0.72 4.09
CA ALA A 75 -10.81 -0.60 2.65
C ALA A 75 -11.73 -1.70 2.10
N TYR A 76 -11.69 -2.88 2.70
CA TYR A 76 -12.54 -4.05 2.40
C TYR A 76 -12.87 -4.79 3.70
N GLU A 77 -13.83 -5.72 3.67
CA GLU A 77 -14.31 -6.41 4.87
C GLU A 77 -13.35 -7.50 5.33
N ASP A 78 -12.87 -8.32 4.40
CA ASP A 78 -12.00 -9.49 4.64
C ASP A 78 -10.87 -9.53 3.59
N ASP A 79 -9.66 -9.92 3.98
CA ASP A 79 -8.55 -10.06 3.04
C ASP A 79 -8.74 -11.21 2.05
N SER A 80 -9.69 -12.12 2.30
CA SER A 80 -10.15 -13.13 1.34
C SER A 80 -10.81 -12.54 0.10
N GLN A 81 -11.19 -11.26 0.10
CA GLN A 81 -11.71 -10.56 -1.10
C GLN A 81 -10.60 -10.16 -2.08
N VAL A 82 -9.33 -10.24 -1.67
CA VAL A 82 -8.18 -9.80 -2.48
C VAL A 82 -7.73 -10.94 -3.38
N GLU A 83 -8.04 -10.83 -4.67
CA GLU A 83 -7.74 -11.84 -5.69
C GLU A 83 -6.50 -11.49 -6.53
N GLU A 84 -6.11 -10.21 -6.56
CA GLU A 84 -4.96 -9.76 -7.34
C GLU A 84 -4.05 -8.84 -6.52
N ILE A 85 -2.76 -9.19 -6.47
CA ILE A 85 -1.76 -8.45 -5.71
C ILE A 85 -0.57 -8.12 -6.59
N TRP A 86 -0.20 -6.85 -6.61
CA TRP A 86 1.08 -6.39 -7.17
C TRP A 86 1.88 -5.73 -6.07
N ILE A 87 3.12 -6.17 -5.87
CA ILE A 87 4.03 -5.52 -4.92
C ILE A 87 5.39 -5.24 -5.55
N ARG A 88 5.87 -4.02 -5.38
CA ARG A 88 7.18 -3.57 -5.87
C ARG A 88 7.87 -2.69 -4.84
N ARG A 89 9.18 -2.53 -5.00
CA ARG A 89 9.96 -1.55 -4.24
C ARG A 89 10.87 -0.75 -5.15
N TYR A 90 11.13 0.48 -4.74
CA TYR A 90 11.95 1.46 -5.47
C TYR A 90 12.93 2.12 -4.49
N ASN A 91 14.18 2.22 -4.88
CA ASN A 91 15.15 3.04 -4.14
C ASN A 91 15.01 4.50 -4.61
N ILE A 92 14.56 5.39 -3.73
CA ILE A 92 14.34 6.81 -4.03
C ILE A 92 15.65 7.52 -4.41
N LEU A 93 16.79 7.00 -3.97
CA LEU A 93 18.10 7.60 -4.22
C LEU A 93 18.72 7.16 -5.55
N GLU A 94 18.20 6.09 -6.16
CA GLU A 94 18.64 5.63 -7.47
C GLU A 94 17.84 6.34 -8.57
N ASP A 95 18.48 6.59 -9.71
CA ASP A 95 17.85 7.22 -10.86
C ASP A 95 16.91 6.21 -11.54
N HIS A 96 15.71 6.08 -10.98
CA HIS A 96 14.66 5.25 -11.52
C HIS A 96 13.75 6.11 -12.41
N ARG A 97 13.66 5.75 -13.70
CA ARG A 97 12.53 6.17 -14.54
C ARG A 97 11.27 5.49 -14.02
N ILE A 98 10.61 6.10 -13.03
CA ILE A 98 9.28 5.68 -12.61
C ILE A 98 8.31 6.21 -13.68
N PRO A 99 7.73 5.33 -14.55
CA PRO A 99 7.19 5.75 -15.83
C PRO A 99 6.02 6.74 -15.74
N THR A 100 5.32 6.78 -14.60
CA THR A 100 4.26 7.72 -14.33
C THR A 100 4.19 7.90 -12.81
N ILE A 101 4.73 9.00 -12.28
CA ILE A 101 4.57 9.32 -10.86
C ILE A 101 3.32 10.20 -10.76
N GLU A 102 2.27 9.71 -10.10
CA GLU A 102 1.14 10.56 -9.74
C GLU A 102 1.61 11.75 -8.90
N GLU A 103 1.04 12.93 -9.09
CA GLU A 103 1.49 14.15 -8.41
C GLU A 103 1.48 14.02 -6.87
N ALA A 104 0.56 13.20 -6.34
CA ALA A 104 0.49 12.86 -4.92
C ALA A 104 1.78 12.19 -4.39
N LEU A 105 2.42 11.36 -5.20
CA LEU A 105 3.66 10.65 -4.87
C LEU A 105 4.89 11.57 -4.96
N TYR A 106 4.88 12.53 -5.89
CA TYR A 106 6.02 13.43 -6.13
C TYR A 106 6.46 14.16 -4.87
N ARG A 107 5.51 14.62 -4.03
CA ARG A 107 5.83 15.33 -2.78
C ARG A 107 6.66 14.48 -1.81
N TYR A 108 6.35 13.19 -1.70
CA TYR A 108 7.09 12.28 -0.82
C TYR A 108 8.45 11.89 -1.39
N ILE A 109 8.51 11.66 -2.72
CA ILE A 109 9.77 11.38 -3.42
C ILE A 109 10.72 12.58 -3.32
N ALA A 110 10.21 13.81 -3.52
CA ALA A 110 10.99 15.04 -3.42
C ALA A 110 11.56 15.28 -2.01
N GLN A 111 10.83 14.88 -0.96
CA GLN A 111 11.29 14.94 0.43
C GLN A 111 12.38 13.90 0.76
N ARG A 112 12.60 12.90 -0.11
CA ARG A 112 13.55 11.80 0.09
C ARG A 112 13.31 11.01 1.38
N GLU A 113 12.06 10.94 1.82
CA GLU A 113 11.67 10.12 2.97
C GLU A 113 11.07 8.79 2.49
N PRO A 114 11.34 7.66 3.17
CA PRO A 114 10.69 6.40 2.85
C PRO A 114 9.17 6.50 3.04
N PHE A 115 8.40 5.81 2.20
CA PHE A 115 6.95 5.68 2.34
C PHE A 115 6.42 4.47 1.58
N VAL A 116 5.21 4.03 1.91
CA VAL A 116 4.48 3.00 1.17
C VAL A 116 3.25 3.64 0.50
N SER A 117 3.10 3.42 -0.80
CA SER A 117 1.87 3.72 -1.55
C SER A 117 1.05 2.45 -1.70
N ILE A 118 -0.25 2.55 -1.48
CA ILE A 118 -1.18 1.43 -1.61
C ILE A 118 -2.40 1.90 -2.41
N GLU A 119 -2.68 1.19 -3.49
CA GLU A 119 -3.88 1.38 -4.30
C GLU A 119 -4.78 0.16 -4.11
N VAL A 120 -6.07 0.43 -3.93
CA VAL A 120 -7.10 -0.60 -3.77
C VAL A 120 -8.20 -0.27 -4.76
N SER A 121 -8.53 -1.24 -5.61
CA SER A 121 -9.58 -1.11 -6.61
C SER A 121 -10.39 -2.39 -6.70
N GLU A 122 -11.66 -2.27 -7.03
CA GLU A 122 -12.42 -3.42 -7.51
C GLU A 122 -11.81 -3.84 -8.86
N SER A 123 -11.52 -5.13 -9.04
CA SER A 123 -11.26 -5.66 -10.36
C SER A 123 -12.62 -5.76 -11.05
N GLU A 124 -12.81 -4.97 -12.10
CA GLU A 124 -13.87 -5.30 -13.05
C GLU A 124 -13.58 -6.72 -13.52
N ASP A 125 -14.56 -7.62 -13.39
CA ASP A 125 -14.52 -8.91 -14.08
C ASP A 125 -14.11 -8.58 -15.51
N LEU A 126 -12.99 -9.14 -15.97
CA LEU A 126 -12.74 -9.24 -17.40
C LEU A 126 -13.95 -10.00 -17.94
N GLN A 127 -14.95 -9.26 -18.44
CA GLN A 127 -16.00 -9.82 -19.27
C GLN A 127 -15.27 -10.39 -20.50
N GLN A 128 -14.89 -11.65 -20.38
CA GLN A 128 -14.48 -12.52 -21.49
C GLN A 128 -15.64 -13.45 -21.80
#